data_AF-A0A1I5YK65-F1
#
_entry.id   AF-A0A1I5YK65-F1
#
_cell.length_a   1.000
_cell.length_b   1.000
_cell.length_c   1.000
_cell.angle_alpha   90.00
_cell.angle_beta   90.00
_cell.angle_gamma   90.00
#
_symmetry.space_group_name_H-M   'P 1'
#
loop_
_entity.id
_entity.type
_entity.pdbx_description
1 polymer ?
#
loop_
_entity_poly.entity_id
_entity_poly.type
_entity_poly.pdbx_seq_one_letter_code
_entity_poly.pdbx_strand_id
1 'polypeptide(L)'
;MTVMCEFVMAELPTEQKVKEIVEKLSDNLEYDDDDREDVKIENHNLIGPIFYKKSVCEGNAKLVQQLCSMLGIEAQVVTGYRYGGGHVWNEVRVNGEWMEVDVTREIYEKQYK
;
A
#
# COMPACT_ATOMS: atom_id res chain seq x y z
N MET A 1 -16.76 -11.61 3.70
CA MET A 1 -16.44 -10.74 4.86
C MET A 1 -15.83 -9.45 4.31
N THR A 2 -16.62 -8.62 3.62
CA THR A 2 -16.07 -7.48 2.84
C THR A 2 -16.94 -6.24 3.01
N VAL A 3 -18.26 -6.41 3.01
CA VAL A 3 -19.22 -5.28 3.11
C VAL A 3 -19.23 -4.60 4.49
N MET A 4 -18.98 -5.33 5.58
CA MET A 4 -18.87 -4.72 6.92
C MET A 4 -17.62 -3.85 7.07
N CYS A 5 -16.52 -4.20 6.37
CA CYS A 5 -15.26 -3.48 6.52
C CYS A 5 -15.32 -2.11 5.83
N GLU A 6 -15.94 -2.04 4.64
CA GLU A 6 -16.17 -0.77 3.94
C GLU A 6 -17.05 0.18 4.77
N PHE A 7 -18.14 -0.32 5.36
CA PHE A 7 -19.05 0.51 6.16
C PHE A 7 -18.39 1.02 7.46
N VAL A 8 -17.63 0.16 8.15
CA VAL A 8 -16.89 0.56 9.35
C VAL A 8 -15.80 1.58 9.02
N MET A 9 -15.08 1.40 7.90
CA MET A 9 -14.03 2.34 7.48
C MET A 9 -14.60 3.69 7.03
N ALA A 10 -15.86 3.78 6.65
CA ALA A 10 -16.48 5.05 6.25
C ALA A 10 -16.61 6.05 7.43
N GLU A 11 -16.85 5.56 8.66
CA GLU A 11 -17.12 6.41 9.83
C GLU A 11 -15.87 6.77 10.67
N LEU A 12 -14.72 6.16 10.38
CA LEU A 12 -13.48 6.45 11.11
C LEU A 12 -12.89 7.82 10.73
N PRO A 13 -12.11 8.47 11.62
CA PRO A 13 -11.28 9.61 11.24
C PRO A 13 -10.28 9.24 10.14
N THR A 14 -9.94 10.17 9.24
CA THR A 14 -9.04 9.93 8.09
C THR A 14 -7.72 9.28 8.49
N GLU A 15 -7.10 9.74 9.58
CA GLU A 15 -5.86 9.15 10.12
C GLU A 15 -6.02 7.67 10.44
N GLN A 16 -7.13 7.30 11.11
CA GLN A 16 -7.40 5.93 11.48
C GLN A 16 -7.71 5.06 10.25
N LYS A 17 -8.40 5.60 9.24
CA LYS A 17 -8.59 4.91 7.96
C LYS A 17 -7.26 4.58 7.29
N VAL A 18 -6.36 5.55 7.22
CA VAL A 18 -5.03 5.37 6.60
C VAL A 18 -4.23 4.32 7.36
N LYS A 19 -4.23 4.38 8.71
CA LYS A 19 -3.57 3.38 9.55
C LYS A 19 -4.12 1.98 9.30
N GLU A 20 -5.44 1.83 9.28
CA GLU A 20 -6.11 0.55 9.02
C GLU A 20 -5.80 -0.02 7.63
N ILE A 21 -5.71 0.85 6.61
CA ILE A 21 -5.26 0.45 5.26
C ILE A 21 -3.84 -0.14 5.36
N VAL A 22 -2.89 0.60 5.91
CA VAL A 22 -1.49 0.19 6.00
C VAL A 22 -1.33 -1.09 6.81
N GLU A 23 -2.01 -1.19 7.95
CA GLU A 23 -1.97 -2.37 8.83
C GLU A 23 -2.49 -3.62 8.11
N LYS A 24 -3.69 -3.53 7.50
CA LYS A 24 -4.27 -4.66 6.78
C LYS A 24 -3.47 -5.06 5.56
N LEU A 25 -2.96 -4.10 4.79
CA LEU A 25 -2.12 -4.42 3.64
C LEU A 25 -0.82 -5.08 4.10
N SER A 26 -0.15 -4.55 5.12
CA SER A 26 1.09 -5.14 5.64
C SER A 26 0.92 -6.51 6.30
N ASP A 27 -0.29 -6.87 6.75
CA ASP A 27 -0.61 -8.22 7.24
C ASP A 27 -0.98 -9.21 6.14
N ASN A 28 -1.39 -8.73 4.96
CA ASN A 28 -1.96 -9.58 3.91
C ASN A 28 -1.12 -9.62 2.63
N LEU A 29 -0.13 -8.75 2.50
CA LEU A 29 0.76 -8.67 1.35
C LEU A 29 2.17 -9.12 1.72
N GLU A 30 2.80 -9.81 0.78
CA GLU A 30 4.22 -10.16 0.82
C GLU A 30 5.00 -9.26 -0.14
N TYR A 31 6.20 -8.86 0.27
CA TYR A 31 7.12 -8.14 -0.60
C TYR A 31 7.70 -9.08 -1.65
N ASP A 32 7.65 -8.67 -2.91
CA ASP A 32 8.23 -9.43 -4.01
C ASP A 32 9.70 -9.04 -4.24
N ASP A 33 10.61 -9.71 -3.54
CA ASP A 33 12.06 -9.60 -3.74
C ASP A 33 12.63 -10.66 -4.70
N ASP A 34 11.76 -11.42 -5.38
CA ASP A 34 12.17 -12.51 -6.27
C ASP A 34 12.35 -12.01 -7.70
N ASP A 35 13.60 -11.75 -8.07
CA ASP A 35 13.97 -11.28 -9.41
C ASP A 35 14.08 -12.41 -10.45
N ARG A 36 13.75 -13.66 -10.09
CA ARG A 36 13.84 -14.79 -11.03
C ARG A 36 12.73 -14.72 -12.09
N GLU A 37 13.15 -14.88 -13.35
CA GLU A 37 12.27 -14.68 -14.51
C GLU A 37 11.16 -15.74 -14.63
N ASP A 38 11.37 -16.94 -14.09
CA ASP A 38 10.42 -18.06 -14.13
C ASP A 38 9.26 -17.96 -13.11
N VAL A 39 9.34 -17.01 -12.18
CA VAL A 39 8.32 -16.75 -11.14
C VAL A 39 7.79 -15.33 -11.19
N LYS A 40 8.18 -14.54 -12.19
CA LYS A 40 7.84 -13.13 -12.30
C LYS A 40 6.33 -12.95 -12.48
N ILE A 41 5.71 -12.36 -11.47
CA ILE A 41 4.32 -11.90 -11.51
C ILE A 41 4.26 -10.41 -11.88
N GLU A 42 3.09 -9.94 -12.32
CA GLU A 42 2.82 -8.52 -12.57
C GLU A 42 2.72 -7.74 -11.24
N ASN A 43 3.86 -7.41 -10.64
CA ASN A 43 4.00 -6.83 -9.29
C ASN A 43 4.18 -5.28 -9.25
N HIS A 44 4.29 -4.63 -10.41
CA HIS A 44 4.41 -3.16 -10.54
C HIS A 44 3.06 -2.45 -10.73
N ASN A 45 1.95 -3.18 -10.70
CA ASN A 45 0.60 -2.68 -10.89
C ASN A 45 -0.35 -3.34 -9.88
N LEU A 46 -1.66 -3.10 -10.01
CA LEU A 46 -2.65 -3.62 -9.07
C LEU A 46 -2.84 -5.15 -9.15
N ILE A 47 -2.37 -5.81 -10.21
CA ILE A 47 -2.56 -7.24 -10.41
C ILE A 47 -1.84 -8.05 -9.33
N GLY A 48 -0.56 -7.76 -9.08
CA GLY A 48 0.26 -8.38 -8.03
C GLY A 48 -0.41 -8.40 -6.66
N PRO A 49 -0.65 -7.23 -6.03
CA PRO A 49 -1.16 -7.19 -4.68
C PRO A 49 -2.63 -7.67 -4.58
N ILE A 50 -3.46 -7.51 -5.63
CA ILE A 50 -4.87 -7.96 -5.58
C ILE A 50 -5.01 -9.48 -5.78
N PHE A 51 -4.35 -10.05 -6.79
CA PHE A 51 -4.58 -11.45 -7.17
C PHE A 51 -3.57 -12.41 -6.54
N TYR A 52 -2.33 -11.95 -6.35
CA TYR A 52 -1.23 -12.79 -5.86
C TYR A 52 -0.84 -12.48 -4.43
N LYS A 53 -1.41 -11.40 -3.83
CA LYS A 53 -1.02 -10.89 -2.51
C LYS A 53 0.49 -10.63 -2.39
N LYS A 54 1.16 -10.39 -3.51
CA LYS A 54 2.61 -10.22 -3.58
C LYS A 54 2.94 -9.09 -4.54
N SER A 55 3.78 -8.15 -4.13
CA SER A 55 4.04 -6.93 -4.90
C SER A 55 5.33 -6.23 -4.49
N VAL A 56 5.90 -5.41 -5.40
CA VAL A 56 6.96 -4.44 -5.09
C VAL A 56 6.37 -3.09 -4.69
N CYS A 57 7.24 -2.12 -4.39
CA CYS A 57 6.89 -0.79 -3.90
C CYS A 57 5.84 -0.07 -4.76
N GLU A 58 5.96 -0.15 -6.09
CA GLU A 58 5.03 0.52 -7.01
C GLU A 58 3.62 -0.07 -6.98
N GLY A 59 3.47 -1.41 -6.99
CA GLY A 59 2.16 -2.05 -6.92
C GLY A 59 1.48 -1.81 -5.58
N ASN A 60 2.26 -1.84 -4.50
CA ASN A 60 1.79 -1.51 -3.14
C ASN A 60 1.29 -0.06 -3.05
N ALA A 61 2.07 0.91 -3.57
CA ALA A 61 1.70 2.32 -3.56
C ALA A 61 0.45 2.61 -4.42
N LYS A 62 0.31 1.91 -5.55
CA LYS A 62 -0.90 1.98 -6.39
C LYS A 62 -2.12 1.44 -5.64
N LEU A 63 -2.00 0.34 -4.91
CA LEU A 63 -3.11 -0.22 -4.14
C LEU A 63 -3.54 0.72 -3.01
N VAL A 64 -2.60 1.31 -2.27
CA VAL A 64 -2.91 2.33 -1.25
C VAL A 64 -3.66 3.51 -1.88
N GLN A 65 -3.19 4.03 -3.01
CA GLN A 65 -3.87 5.13 -3.71
C GLN A 65 -5.31 4.76 -4.10
N GLN A 66 -5.53 3.54 -4.61
CA GLN A 66 -6.87 3.09 -4.97
C GLN A 66 -7.80 2.99 -3.74
N LEU A 67 -7.32 2.43 -2.63
CA LEU A 67 -8.09 2.33 -1.40
C LEU A 67 -8.42 3.72 -0.81
N CYS A 68 -7.46 4.64 -0.81
CA CYS A 68 -7.69 6.03 -0.42
C CYS A 68 -8.75 6.68 -1.32
N SER A 69 -8.66 6.50 -2.65
CA SER A 69 -9.66 7.03 -3.59
C SER A 69 -11.06 6.49 -3.33
N MET A 70 -11.19 5.19 -3.01
CA MET A 70 -12.49 4.58 -2.69
C MET A 70 -13.10 5.13 -1.39
N LEU A 71 -12.25 5.56 -0.44
CA LEU A 71 -12.68 6.14 0.83
C LEU A 71 -12.81 7.67 0.80
N GLY A 72 -12.60 8.31 -0.36
CA GLY A 72 -12.65 9.76 -0.51
C GLY A 72 -11.46 10.49 0.15
N ILE A 73 -10.32 9.83 0.32
CA ILE A 73 -9.09 10.39 0.88
C ILE A 73 -8.16 10.77 -0.28
N GLU A 74 -7.69 12.02 -0.30
CA GLU A 74 -6.72 12.46 -1.30
C GLU A 74 -5.37 11.77 -1.08
N ALA A 75 -4.86 11.09 -2.09
CA ALA A 75 -3.57 10.41 -2.07
C ALA A 75 -2.86 10.49 -3.43
N GLN A 76 -1.55 10.70 -3.42
CA GLN A 76 -0.72 10.70 -4.61
C GLN A 76 0.42 9.70 -4.50
N VAL A 77 0.79 9.11 -5.64
CA VAL A 77 1.97 8.25 -5.75
C VAL A 77 3.18 9.14 -5.95
N VAL A 78 4.21 8.94 -5.13
CA VAL A 78 5.47 9.68 -5.17
C VAL A 78 6.59 8.72 -5.54
N THR A 79 7.43 9.14 -6.46
CA THR A 79 8.62 8.41 -6.89
C THR A 79 9.87 9.16 -6.44
N GLY A 80 10.88 8.45 -5.94
CA GLY A 80 12.13 9.07 -5.51
C GLY A 80 13.22 8.04 -5.24
N TYR A 81 14.14 8.38 -4.35
CA TYR A 81 15.25 7.51 -3.98
C TYR A 81 15.22 7.23 -2.47
N ARG A 82 15.08 5.97 -2.07
CA ARG A 82 15.13 5.50 -0.67
C ARG A 82 15.80 4.13 -0.62
N TYR A 83 16.30 3.72 0.55
CA TYR A 83 16.85 2.38 0.78
C TYR A 83 17.96 1.94 -0.20
N GLY A 84 18.69 2.90 -0.79
CA GLY A 84 19.77 2.61 -1.73
C GLY A 84 19.32 2.36 -3.18
N GLY A 85 18.06 2.63 -3.53
CA GLY A 85 17.54 2.49 -4.89
C GLY A 85 16.35 3.42 -5.21
N GLY A 86 15.81 3.26 -6.42
CA GLY A 86 14.54 3.90 -6.78
C GLY A 86 13.40 3.35 -5.94
N HIS A 87 12.54 4.23 -5.42
CA HIS A 87 11.45 3.85 -4.51
C HIS A 87 10.16 4.59 -4.83
N VAL A 88 9.03 3.95 -4.54
CA VAL A 88 7.70 4.48 -4.77
C VAL A 88 6.87 4.34 -3.50
N TRP A 89 6.27 5.44 -3.05
CA TRP A 89 5.42 5.50 -1.84
C TRP A 89 4.22 6.42 -2.10
N ASN A 90 3.43 6.68 -1.06
CA ASN A 90 2.29 7.60 -1.14
C ASN A 90 2.47 8.84 -0.26
N GLU A 91 1.95 9.96 -0.71
CA GLU A 91 1.60 11.08 0.16
C GLU A 91 0.07 11.11 0.27
N VAL A 92 -0.44 11.15 1.51
CA VAL A 92 -1.86 11.09 1.82
C VAL A 92 -2.26 12.32 2.62
N ARG A 93 -3.38 12.95 2.24
CA ARG A 93 -3.87 14.14 2.92
C ARG A 93 -4.68 13.76 4.15
N VAL A 94 -4.16 14.07 5.33
CA VAL A 94 -4.78 13.80 6.63
C VAL A 94 -4.99 15.13 7.34
N ASN A 95 -6.24 15.45 7.70
CA ASN A 95 -6.59 16.70 8.40
C ASN A 95 -6.06 17.99 7.74
N GLY A 96 -5.92 17.98 6.41
CA GLY A 96 -5.45 19.12 5.62
C GLY A 96 -3.94 19.14 5.36
N GLU A 97 -3.16 18.28 6.01
CA GLU A 97 -1.71 18.15 5.86
C GLU A 97 -1.34 16.92 5.04
N TRP A 98 -0.23 17.00 4.29
CA TRP A 98 0.30 15.87 3.52
C TRP A 98 1.23 15.04 4.40
N MET A 99 0.93 13.75 4.52
CA MET A 99 1.70 12.79 5.30
C MET A 99 2.27 11.71 4.39
N GLU A 100 3.53 11.35 4.60
CA GLU A 100 4.13 10.22 3.90
C GLU A 100 3.61 8.89 4.43
N VAL A 101 3.26 7.99 3.51
CA VAL A 101 2.80 6.63 3.79
C VAL A 101 3.58 5.67 2.89
N ASP A 102 4.34 4.76 3.50
CA ASP A 102 5.22 3.82 2.80
C ASP A 102 4.95 2.38 3.22
N VAL A 103 3.77 1.85 2.83
CA VAL A 103 3.30 0.50 3.19
C VAL A 103 4.32 -0.61 2.92
N THR A 104 5.20 -0.39 1.94
CA THR A 104 6.26 -1.34 1.58
C THR A 104 7.23 -1.54 2.72
N ARG A 105 7.54 -0.47 3.45
CA ARG A 105 8.38 -0.54 4.64
C ARG A 105 7.75 -1.43 5.70
N GLU A 106 6.45 -1.27 6.00
CA GLU A 106 5.78 -2.10 7.01
C GLU A 106 5.68 -3.57 6.59
N ILE A 107 5.42 -3.86 5.31
CA ILE A 107 5.45 -5.22 4.76
C ILE A 107 6.84 -5.83 4.97
N TYR A 108 7.90 -5.13 4.52
CA TYR A 108 9.27 -5.61 4.61
C TYR A 108 9.69 -5.85 6.06
N GLU A 109 9.38 -4.92 6.95
CA GLU A 109 9.67 -5.07 8.38
C GLU A 109 8.97 -6.28 9.01
N LYS A 110 7.78 -6.69 8.54
CA LYS A 110 7.08 -7.88 9.05
C LYS A 110 7.59 -9.17 8.44
N GLN A 111 7.97 -9.15 7.17
CA GLN A 111 8.43 -10.34 6.43
C GLN A 111 9.81 -10.84 6.89
N TYR A 112 10.69 -9.93 7.33
CA TYR A 112 12.07 -10.27 7.71
C TYR A 112 12.39 -10.03 9.20
N LYS A 113 11.38 -9.87 10.06
CA LYS A 113 11.53 -9.91 11.54
C LYS A 113 11.25 -11.31 12.06
#